data_AF-A0A0U3NST7-F1
#
_entry.id   AF-A0A0U3NST7-F1
#
_cell.length_a   1.000
_cell.length_b   1.000
_cell.length_c   1.000
_cell.angle_alpha   90.00
_cell.angle_beta   90.00
_cell.angle_gamma   90.00
#
_symmetry.space_group_name_H-M   'P 1'
#
loop_
_entity.id
_entity.type
_entity.pdbx_description
1 polymer ?
#
loop_
_entity_poly.entity_id
_entity_poly.type
_entity_poly.pdbx_seq_one_letter_code
_entity_poly.pdbx_strand_id
1 'polypeptide(L)'
;MDLFPLPRLGVVVPPENPTAEPEFNHLVGSGMNVYTARFPVTPGMGLRDMLEMYNRVVADTLGDFGAMRLDASVVACSASHYLLDPDGDRALCEELSERAGHPVRSSTQAILAVCEELGVTRLTLVSPYRPWLTDTSRAFWERAGLKVDDVVLVPSGRNPDGSGHYDPYEVTTAEILRRIRERRIPGDAALLFTGTGMGTLAALTELARQDTPRPLLSSNLASAWWARRVVGEVTGAAHPLLRRLEEGTA
;
A
#
# COMPACT_ATOMS: atom_id res chain seq x y z
N MET A 1 12.17 2.62 25.96
CA MET A 1 11.87 3.59 24.89
C MET A 1 10.80 4.51 25.44
N ASP A 2 11.02 5.82 25.39
CA ASP A 2 9.96 6.76 25.74
C ASP A 2 8.99 6.84 24.56
N LEU A 3 7.70 6.65 24.83
CA LEU A 3 6.66 6.59 23.80
C LEU A 3 6.20 7.98 23.36
N PHE A 4 6.30 8.98 24.23
CA PHE A 4 5.74 10.31 23.98
C PHE A 4 6.52 11.20 22.99
N PRO A 5 7.85 11.09 22.80
CA PRO A 5 8.57 11.91 21.83
C PRO A 5 8.52 11.39 20.39
N LEU A 6 8.03 10.16 20.16
CA LEU A 6 8.00 9.57 18.82
C LEU A 6 6.81 10.09 18.00
N PRO A 7 7.00 10.35 16.69
CA PRO A 7 5.91 10.69 15.79
C PRO A 7 4.79 9.65 15.82
N ARG A 8 3.55 10.11 15.71
CA ARG A 8 2.34 9.29 15.75
C ARG A 8 1.71 9.20 14.36
N LEU A 9 1.70 7.99 13.82
CA LEU A 9 1.13 7.67 12.52
C LEU A 9 -0.27 7.06 12.71
N GLY A 10 -1.30 7.74 12.21
CA GLY A 10 -2.62 7.16 12.03
C GLY A 10 -2.66 6.27 10.79
N VAL A 11 -3.28 5.10 10.88
CA VAL A 11 -3.50 4.21 9.73
C VAL A 11 -4.96 3.81 9.68
N VAL A 12 -5.65 4.12 8.58
CA VAL A 12 -7.02 3.70 8.34
C VAL A 12 -7.00 2.42 7.49
N VAL A 13 -7.56 1.32 7.99
CA VAL A 13 -7.51 0.00 7.33
C VAL A 13 -8.90 -0.61 7.12
N PRO A 14 -9.10 -1.49 6.13
CA PRO A 14 -10.30 -2.32 6.06
C PRO A 14 -10.50 -3.17 7.33
N PRO A 15 -11.75 -3.43 7.75
CA PRO A 15 -12.05 -4.07 9.03
C PRO A 15 -11.52 -5.50 9.13
N GLU A 16 -11.39 -6.24 8.03
CA GLU A 16 -10.80 -7.59 8.05
C GLU A 16 -9.30 -7.62 7.74
N ASN A 17 -8.66 -6.49 7.40
CA ASN A 17 -7.25 -6.50 7.00
C ASN A 17 -6.37 -6.93 8.18
N PRO A 18 -5.64 -8.06 8.07
CA PRO A 18 -4.76 -8.56 9.13
C PRO A 18 -3.29 -8.15 8.91
N THR A 19 -2.96 -7.54 7.78
CA THR A 19 -1.58 -7.40 7.27
C THR A 19 -1.05 -5.98 7.43
N ALA A 20 -1.89 -4.96 7.20
CA ALA A 20 -1.43 -3.57 7.23
C ALA A 20 -0.78 -3.22 8.57
N GLU A 21 -1.46 -3.43 9.70
CA GLU A 21 -0.91 -3.04 11.01
C GLU A 21 0.41 -3.75 11.34
N PRO A 22 0.55 -5.08 11.18
CA PRO A 22 1.84 -5.74 11.38
C PRO A 22 2.94 -5.23 10.46
N GLU A 23 2.65 -5.01 9.17
CA GLU A 23 3.67 -4.53 8.23
C GLU A 23 4.10 -3.09 8.54
N PHE A 24 3.17 -2.18 8.86
CA PHE A 24 3.52 -0.81 9.27
C PHE A 24 4.41 -0.81 10.52
N ASN A 25 4.05 -1.59 11.54
CA ASN A 25 4.87 -1.72 12.75
C ASN A 25 6.27 -2.27 12.45
N HIS A 26 6.40 -3.24 11.54
CA HIS A 26 7.70 -3.77 11.16
C HIS A 26 8.54 -2.79 10.34
N LEU A 27 7.90 -2.03 9.45
CA LEU A 27 8.55 -1.05 8.58
C LEU A 27 9.09 0.16 9.33
N VAL A 28 8.24 0.78 10.16
CA VAL A 28 8.61 1.99 10.92
C VAL A 28 9.42 1.66 12.16
N GLY A 29 9.34 0.41 12.65
CA GLY A 29 10.06 -0.08 13.81
C GLY A 29 9.83 0.81 15.03
N SER A 30 10.93 1.17 15.69
CA SER A 30 10.90 2.08 16.84
C SER A 30 10.88 3.57 16.48
N GLY A 31 10.79 3.90 15.19
CA GLY A 31 10.84 5.27 14.72
C GLY A 31 9.54 6.04 14.92
N MET A 32 8.41 5.34 14.94
CA MET A 32 7.08 5.95 15.01
C MET A 32 6.15 5.05 15.81
N ASN A 33 5.15 5.64 16.46
CA ASN A 33 4.03 4.89 17.02
C ASN A 33 2.92 4.79 15.97
N VAL A 34 2.42 3.58 15.72
CA VAL A 34 1.32 3.33 14.79
C VAL A 34 0.01 3.18 15.57
N TYR A 35 -1.02 3.94 15.17
CA TYR A 35 -2.36 3.86 15.71
C TYR A 35 -3.34 3.58 14.57
N THR A 36 -4.30 2.68 14.78
CA THR A 36 -5.18 2.22 13.71
C THR A 36 -6.63 2.60 13.97
N ALA A 37 -7.30 3.08 12.93
CA ALA A 37 -8.76 3.12 12.84
C ALA A 37 -9.21 2.14 11.74
N ARG A 38 -10.36 1.49 11.94
CA ARG A 38 -10.89 0.51 11.00
C ARG A 38 -12.15 1.06 10.34
N PHE A 39 -12.25 0.93 9.02
CA PHE A 39 -13.51 1.18 8.32
C PHE A 39 -14.64 0.31 8.89
N PRO A 40 -15.91 0.74 8.78
CA PRO A 40 -17.03 -0.02 9.31
C PRO A 40 -17.24 -1.32 8.53
N VAL A 41 -17.73 -2.35 9.24
CA VAL A 41 -18.12 -3.63 8.62
C VAL A 41 -19.34 -3.45 7.72
N THR A 42 -19.36 -4.13 6.58
CA THR A 42 -20.43 -4.03 5.57
C THR A 42 -21.00 -5.41 5.21
N PRO A 43 -21.70 -6.09 6.13
CA PRO A 43 -22.20 -7.44 5.90
C PRO A 43 -23.14 -7.48 4.70
N GLY A 44 -22.88 -8.40 3.76
CA GLY A 44 -23.69 -8.60 2.56
C GLY A 44 -23.49 -7.57 1.45
N MET A 45 -22.64 -6.56 1.64
CA MET A 45 -22.33 -5.57 0.61
C MET A 45 -21.36 -6.14 -0.42
N GLY A 46 -21.60 -5.86 -1.70
CA GLY A 46 -20.66 -6.22 -2.76
C GLY A 46 -19.35 -5.45 -2.65
N LEU A 47 -18.25 -6.03 -3.12
CA LEU A 47 -16.90 -5.44 -3.00
C LEU A 47 -16.84 -4.02 -3.58
N ARG A 48 -17.45 -3.76 -4.76
CA ARG A 48 -17.43 -2.43 -5.38
C ARG A 48 -18.14 -1.39 -4.51
N ASP A 49 -19.35 -1.69 -4.06
CA ASP A 49 -20.17 -0.79 -3.23
C ASP A 49 -19.50 -0.53 -1.87
N MET A 50 -18.82 -1.54 -1.30
CA MET A 50 -18.02 -1.42 -0.08
C MET A 50 -16.85 -0.45 -0.28
N LEU A 51 -16.09 -0.58 -1.38
CA LEU A 51 -14.99 0.33 -1.69
C LEU A 51 -15.47 1.77 -1.92
N GLU A 52 -16.61 1.96 -2.59
CA GLU A 52 -17.24 3.29 -2.75
C GLU A 52 -17.75 3.85 -1.41
N MET A 53 -18.20 2.98 -0.50
CA MET A 53 -18.58 3.37 0.87
C MET A 53 -17.35 3.86 1.64
N TYR A 54 -16.22 3.14 1.58
CA TYR A 54 -14.98 3.56 2.26
C TYR A 54 -14.55 4.97 1.86
N ASN A 55 -14.60 5.34 0.57
CA ASN A 55 -14.28 6.70 0.14
C ASN A 55 -15.25 7.76 0.71
N ARG A 56 -16.51 7.40 0.97
CA ARG A 56 -17.51 8.31 1.55
C ARG A 56 -17.32 8.52 3.06
N VAL A 57 -16.85 7.50 3.77
CA VAL A 57 -16.75 7.52 5.25
C VAL A 57 -15.32 7.75 5.76
N VAL A 58 -14.31 7.77 4.90
CA VAL A 58 -12.90 7.88 5.31
C VAL A 58 -12.62 9.12 6.18
N ALA A 59 -13.29 10.24 5.93
CA ALA A 59 -13.14 11.44 6.74
C ALA A 59 -13.69 11.27 8.17
N ASP A 60 -14.76 10.48 8.32
CA ASP A 60 -15.34 10.17 9.63
C ASP A 60 -14.53 9.08 10.35
N THR A 61 -14.06 8.05 9.63
CA THR A 61 -13.16 7.02 10.18
C THR A 61 -11.82 7.63 10.63
N LEU A 62 -11.29 8.63 9.93
CA LEU A 62 -10.13 9.40 10.40
C LEU A 62 -10.47 10.20 11.66
N GLY A 63 -11.71 10.71 11.78
CA GLY A 63 -12.21 11.38 12.97
C GLY A 63 -12.28 10.49 14.22
N ASP A 64 -12.32 9.16 14.08
CA ASP A 64 -12.37 8.22 15.20
C ASP A 64 -11.10 8.24 16.07
N PHE A 65 -9.99 8.80 15.57
CA PHE A 65 -8.80 9.09 16.40
C PHE A 65 -9.06 10.17 17.47
N GLY A 66 -10.16 10.90 17.38
CA GLY A 66 -10.59 11.90 18.36
C GLY A 66 -9.58 13.03 18.52
N ALA A 67 -9.24 13.37 19.77
CA ALA A 67 -8.31 14.45 20.07
C ALA A 67 -6.82 14.01 20.04
N MET A 68 -6.53 12.79 19.57
CA MET A 68 -5.15 12.33 19.44
C MET A 68 -4.42 13.19 18.42
N ARG A 69 -3.37 13.89 18.85
CA ARG A 69 -2.46 14.59 17.93
C ARG A 69 -1.67 13.56 17.14
N LEU A 70 -2.01 13.41 15.86
CA LEU A 70 -1.25 12.63 14.89
C LEU A 70 -0.34 13.56 14.10
N ASP A 71 0.84 13.07 13.72
CA ASP A 71 1.81 13.82 12.90
C ASP A 71 1.59 13.56 11.40
N ALA A 72 1.02 12.39 11.07
CA ALA A 72 0.59 12.03 9.72
C ALA A 72 -0.48 10.93 9.78
N SER A 73 -1.24 10.76 8.70
CA SER A 73 -2.12 9.60 8.54
C SER A 73 -2.08 9.00 7.15
N VAL A 74 -2.25 7.68 7.08
CA VAL A 74 -2.35 6.94 5.83
C VAL A 74 -3.71 6.26 5.72
N VAL A 75 -4.36 6.41 4.57
CA VAL A 75 -5.49 5.56 4.17
C VAL A 75 -4.95 4.30 3.48
N ALA A 76 -4.81 3.23 4.27
CA ALA A 76 -4.22 1.97 3.84
C ALA A 76 -5.27 1.05 3.18
N CYS A 77 -5.88 1.56 2.10
CA CYS A 77 -6.81 0.81 1.25
C CYS A 77 -6.67 1.26 -0.22
N SER A 78 -5.65 0.80 -0.94
CA SER A 78 -5.43 1.23 -2.34
C SER A 78 -6.62 0.94 -3.27
N ALA A 79 -7.38 -0.13 -2.97
CA ALA A 79 -8.50 -0.58 -3.81
C ALA A 79 -9.64 0.43 -3.91
N SER A 80 -9.97 1.16 -2.83
CA SER A 80 -11.04 2.16 -2.87
C SER A 80 -10.60 3.39 -3.64
N HIS A 81 -9.33 3.78 -3.51
CA HIS A 81 -8.77 4.94 -4.18
C HIS A 81 -8.60 4.75 -5.69
N TYR A 82 -8.46 3.52 -6.19
CA TYR A 82 -8.50 3.27 -7.64
C TYR A 82 -9.81 3.72 -8.30
N LEU A 83 -10.90 3.86 -7.54
CA LEU A 83 -12.20 4.30 -8.04
C LEU A 83 -12.32 5.83 -8.21
N LEU A 84 -11.38 6.62 -7.69
CA LEU A 84 -11.44 8.09 -7.68
C LEU A 84 -10.64 8.75 -8.82
N ASP A 85 -9.95 7.95 -9.64
CA ASP A 85 -8.87 8.41 -10.53
C ASP A 85 -7.71 9.10 -9.77
N PRO A 86 -6.52 9.27 -10.37
CA PRO A 86 -5.35 9.81 -9.66
C PRO A 86 -5.55 11.22 -9.12
N ASP A 87 -6.30 12.06 -9.86
CA ASP A 87 -6.56 13.44 -9.49
C ASP A 87 -7.62 13.55 -8.39
N GLY A 88 -8.67 12.72 -8.45
CA GLY A 88 -9.69 12.67 -7.40
C GLY A 88 -9.15 12.07 -6.10
N ASP A 89 -8.28 11.05 -6.19
CA ASP A 89 -7.55 10.52 -5.03
C ASP A 89 -6.66 11.59 -4.36
N ARG A 90 -5.94 12.39 -5.15
CA ARG A 90 -5.16 13.52 -4.64
C ARG A 90 -6.03 14.58 -3.99
N ALA A 91 -7.11 15.00 -4.63
CA ALA A 91 -8.05 15.98 -4.09
C ALA A 91 -8.68 15.51 -2.77
N LEU A 92 -9.04 14.21 -2.66
CA LEU A 92 -9.52 13.64 -1.41
C LEU A 92 -8.45 13.68 -0.31
N CYS A 93 -7.19 13.38 -0.62
CA CYS A 93 -6.10 13.47 0.37
C CYS A 93 -5.88 14.91 0.85
N GLU A 94 -6.01 15.90 -0.03
CA GLU A 94 -5.92 17.33 0.31
C GLU A 94 -7.06 17.74 1.24
N GLU A 95 -8.31 17.40 0.90
CA GLU A 95 -9.49 17.65 1.75
C GLU A 95 -9.34 17.00 3.13
N LEU A 96 -8.89 15.74 3.18
CA LEU A 96 -8.66 15.03 4.44
C LEU A 96 -7.57 15.70 5.28
N SER A 97 -6.51 16.18 4.64
CA SER A 97 -5.42 16.88 5.34
C SER A 97 -5.89 18.20 5.94
N GLU A 98 -6.69 18.97 5.19
CA GLU A 98 -7.29 20.21 5.66
C GLU A 98 -8.22 19.98 6.87
N ARG A 99 -9.08 18.97 6.79
CA ARG A 99 -10.01 18.62 7.87
C ARG A 99 -9.30 18.08 9.11
N ALA A 100 -8.25 17.27 8.95
CA ALA A 100 -7.52 16.66 10.05
C ALA A 100 -6.50 17.61 10.70
N GLY A 101 -6.05 18.64 9.98
CA GLY A 101 -5.03 19.57 10.46
C GLY A 101 -3.61 18.99 10.49
N HIS A 102 -3.40 17.84 9.83
CA HIS A 102 -2.10 17.20 9.62
C HIS A 102 -2.07 16.51 8.25
N PRO A 103 -0.90 16.16 7.70
CA PRO A 103 -0.81 15.46 6.43
C PRO A 103 -1.57 14.13 6.43
N VAL A 104 -2.38 13.91 5.38
CA VAL A 104 -3.07 12.66 5.11
C VAL A 104 -2.76 12.20 3.68
N ARG A 105 -2.49 10.90 3.49
CA ARG A 105 -2.18 10.33 2.18
C ARG A 105 -2.81 8.97 1.99
N SER A 106 -3.31 8.68 0.80
CA SER A 106 -3.66 7.32 0.41
C SER A 106 -2.41 6.52 0.06
N SER A 107 -2.50 5.19 0.15
CA SER A 107 -1.42 4.33 -0.32
C SER A 107 -1.12 4.52 -1.81
N THR A 108 -2.11 4.89 -2.62
CA THR A 108 -1.93 5.16 -4.05
C THR A 108 -1.11 6.43 -4.30
N GLN A 109 -1.42 7.55 -3.64
CA GLN A 109 -0.60 8.76 -3.72
C GLN A 109 0.81 8.56 -3.12
N ALA A 110 0.95 7.73 -2.09
CA ALA A 110 2.27 7.39 -1.54
C ALA A 110 3.12 6.59 -2.54
N ILE A 111 2.53 5.65 -3.27
CA ILE A 111 3.21 4.92 -4.36
C ILE A 111 3.66 5.89 -5.46
N LEU A 112 2.79 6.82 -5.88
CA LEU A 112 3.15 7.81 -6.91
C LEU A 112 4.35 8.67 -6.47
N ALA A 113 4.39 9.09 -5.20
CA ALA A 113 5.51 9.85 -4.66
C ALA A 113 6.83 9.06 -4.66
N VAL A 114 6.80 7.76 -4.35
CA VAL A 114 7.99 6.90 -4.46
C VAL A 114 8.40 6.71 -5.92
N CYS A 115 7.44 6.50 -6.82
CA CYS A 115 7.75 6.36 -8.25
C CYS A 115 8.42 7.62 -8.79
N GLU A 116 7.95 8.81 -8.40
CA GLU A 116 8.55 10.09 -8.76
C GLU A 116 9.98 10.21 -8.23
N GLU A 117 10.20 9.94 -6.94
CA GLU A 117 11.55 9.97 -6.32
C GLU A 117 12.54 9.04 -7.04
N LEU A 118 12.09 7.83 -7.40
CA LEU A 118 12.95 6.82 -8.02
C LEU A 118 13.02 6.93 -9.55
N GLY A 119 12.31 7.88 -10.17
CA GLY A 119 12.22 7.99 -11.63
C GLY A 119 11.53 6.79 -12.30
N VAL A 120 10.70 6.04 -11.57
CA VAL A 120 9.95 4.90 -12.10
C VAL A 120 8.79 5.41 -12.95
N THR A 121 8.89 5.20 -14.26
CA THR A 121 7.84 5.55 -15.23
C THR A 121 7.12 4.32 -15.79
N ARG A 122 7.62 3.12 -15.47
CA ARG A 122 7.13 1.84 -15.99
C ARG A 122 7.22 0.78 -14.92
N LEU A 123 6.24 -0.10 -14.84
CA LEU A 123 6.20 -1.14 -13.82
C LEU A 123 5.44 -2.39 -14.27
N THR A 124 5.67 -3.48 -13.54
CA THR A 124 4.86 -4.70 -13.58
C THR A 124 4.02 -4.77 -12.31
N LEU A 125 2.72 -4.97 -12.45
CA LEU A 125 1.82 -5.14 -11.32
C LEU A 125 1.89 -6.58 -10.80
N VAL A 126 2.04 -6.74 -9.49
CA VAL A 126 1.83 -8.00 -8.78
C VAL A 126 0.53 -7.86 -8.00
N SER A 127 -0.51 -8.54 -8.48
CA SER A 127 -1.89 -8.28 -8.05
C SER A 127 -2.58 -9.50 -7.44
N PRO A 128 -3.09 -9.39 -6.20
CA PRO A 128 -3.86 -10.46 -5.55
C PRO A 128 -5.36 -10.38 -5.89
N TYR A 129 -5.76 -9.51 -6.80
CA TYR A 129 -7.17 -9.17 -7.02
C TYR A 129 -7.85 -10.01 -8.08
N ARG A 130 -9.18 -10.01 -8.02
CA ARG A 130 -10.03 -10.44 -9.13
C ARG A 130 -9.76 -9.59 -10.37
N PRO A 131 -9.93 -10.14 -11.59
CA PRO A 131 -9.57 -9.47 -12.84
C PRO A 131 -10.06 -8.02 -12.95
N TRP A 132 -11.34 -7.76 -12.65
CA TRP A 132 -11.91 -6.41 -12.76
C TRP A 132 -11.20 -5.38 -11.88
N LEU A 133 -10.76 -5.76 -10.67
CA LEU A 133 -10.08 -4.85 -9.75
C LEU A 133 -8.61 -4.69 -10.14
N THR A 134 -7.99 -5.74 -10.70
CA THR A 134 -6.68 -5.63 -11.35
C THR A 134 -6.71 -4.66 -12.52
N ASP A 135 -7.72 -4.76 -13.38
CA ASP A 135 -7.90 -3.86 -14.54
C ASP A 135 -8.16 -2.43 -14.07
N THR A 136 -8.97 -2.25 -13.02
CA THR A 136 -9.22 -0.94 -12.40
C THR A 136 -7.93 -0.34 -11.85
N SER A 137 -7.11 -1.13 -11.14
CA SER A 137 -5.80 -0.72 -10.63
C SER A 137 -4.85 -0.34 -11.76
N ARG A 138 -4.74 -1.16 -12.80
CA ARG A 138 -3.93 -0.88 -13.99
C ARG A 138 -4.32 0.47 -14.61
N ALA A 139 -5.61 0.69 -14.81
CA ALA A 139 -6.10 1.89 -15.44
C ALA A 139 -5.83 3.14 -14.58
N PHE A 140 -5.87 3.03 -13.25
CA PHE A 140 -5.45 4.11 -12.35
C PHE A 140 -3.99 4.50 -12.58
N TRP A 141 -3.07 3.53 -12.59
CA TRP A 141 -1.63 3.81 -12.78
C TRP A 141 -1.34 4.37 -14.18
N GLU A 142 -2.01 3.86 -15.21
CA GLU A 142 -1.90 4.38 -16.58
C GLU A 142 -2.41 5.82 -16.69
N ARG A 143 -3.52 6.16 -16.02
CA ARG A 143 -4.00 7.56 -15.91
C ARG A 143 -3.06 8.45 -15.10
N ALA A 144 -2.30 7.88 -14.16
CA ALA A 144 -1.30 8.60 -13.37
C ALA A 144 0.01 8.85 -14.13
N GLY A 145 0.10 8.44 -15.40
CA GLY A 145 1.28 8.63 -16.24
C GLY A 145 2.33 7.51 -16.15
N LEU A 146 2.05 6.42 -15.43
CA LEU A 146 2.91 5.23 -15.39
C LEU A 146 2.52 4.26 -16.49
N LYS A 147 3.49 3.59 -17.13
CA LYS A 147 3.17 2.48 -18.03
C LYS A 147 3.16 1.15 -17.29
N VAL A 148 2.05 0.42 -17.36
CA VAL A 148 1.96 -0.96 -16.87
C VAL A 148 2.38 -1.93 -17.98
N ASP A 149 3.58 -2.48 -17.88
CA ASP A 149 4.17 -3.35 -18.91
C ASP A 149 3.66 -4.79 -18.84
N ASP A 150 3.41 -5.31 -17.64
CA ASP A 150 2.87 -6.65 -17.42
C ASP A 150 2.06 -6.72 -16.11
N VAL A 151 1.32 -7.82 -15.95
CA VAL A 151 0.52 -8.13 -14.77
C VAL A 151 0.74 -9.58 -14.34
N VAL A 152 1.22 -9.74 -13.11
CA VAL A 152 1.34 -11.02 -12.39
C VAL A 152 0.15 -11.15 -11.44
N LEU A 153 -0.84 -11.96 -11.84
CA LEU A 153 -1.94 -12.33 -10.95
C LEU A 153 -1.49 -13.36 -9.92
N VAL A 154 -1.79 -13.12 -8.65
CA VAL A 154 -1.42 -13.96 -7.49
C VAL A 154 -2.70 -14.41 -6.76
N PRO A 155 -3.36 -15.49 -7.21
CA PRO A 155 -4.51 -16.03 -6.48
C PRO A 155 -4.05 -16.64 -5.14
N SER A 156 -4.89 -16.59 -4.12
CA SER A 156 -4.66 -17.30 -2.85
C SER A 156 -4.97 -18.80 -2.94
N GLY A 157 -5.71 -19.22 -3.97
CA GLY A 157 -6.03 -20.62 -4.19
C GLY A 157 -6.79 -20.87 -5.49
N ARG A 158 -7.57 -21.94 -5.52
CA ARG A 158 -8.47 -22.28 -6.64
C ARG A 158 -9.88 -22.53 -6.12
N ASN A 159 -10.86 -22.03 -6.85
CA ASN A 159 -12.27 -22.37 -6.64
C ASN A 159 -12.55 -23.79 -7.21
N PRO A 160 -13.70 -24.41 -6.87
CA PRO A 160 -14.06 -25.74 -7.37
C PRO A 160 -14.17 -25.85 -8.91
N ASP A 161 -14.47 -24.75 -9.59
CA ASP A 161 -14.52 -24.66 -11.05
C ASP A 161 -13.13 -24.51 -11.70
N GLY A 162 -12.06 -24.54 -10.91
CA GLY A 162 -10.68 -24.39 -11.35
C GLY A 162 -10.21 -22.93 -11.53
N SER A 163 -11.11 -21.95 -11.42
CA SER A 163 -10.76 -20.53 -11.47
C SER A 163 -9.94 -20.11 -10.25
N GLY A 164 -9.21 -18.99 -10.35
CA GLY A 164 -8.43 -18.47 -9.24
C GLY A 164 -9.33 -18.00 -8.09
N HIS A 165 -9.02 -18.43 -6.87
CA HIS A 165 -9.55 -17.82 -5.65
C HIS A 165 -8.70 -16.59 -5.33
N TYR A 166 -9.34 -15.44 -5.14
CA TYR A 166 -8.66 -14.16 -4.92
C TYR A 166 -9.11 -13.58 -3.59
N ASP A 167 -8.30 -13.83 -2.57
CA ASP A 167 -8.34 -13.18 -1.27
C ASP A 167 -6.92 -12.67 -0.94
N PRO A 168 -6.68 -11.34 -0.93
CA PRO A 168 -5.38 -10.79 -0.59
C PRO A 168 -4.86 -11.24 0.77
N TYR A 169 -5.73 -11.53 1.74
CA TYR A 169 -5.35 -11.87 3.10
C TYR A 169 -4.83 -13.31 3.25
N GLU A 170 -5.07 -14.15 2.25
CA GLU A 170 -4.64 -15.56 2.25
C GLU A 170 -3.45 -15.82 1.31
N VAL A 171 -2.96 -14.80 0.60
CA VAL A 171 -1.83 -14.95 -0.31
C VAL A 171 -0.53 -15.25 0.45
N THR A 172 0.14 -16.33 0.06
CA THR A 172 1.41 -16.74 0.69
C THR A 172 2.63 -16.18 -0.05
N THR A 173 3.74 -15.99 0.69
CA THR A 173 5.03 -15.60 0.10
C THR A 173 5.53 -16.58 -0.96
N ALA A 174 5.32 -17.89 -0.74
CA ALA A 174 5.72 -18.92 -1.69
C ALA A 174 4.96 -18.78 -3.02
N GLU A 175 3.67 -18.49 -2.96
CA GLU A 175 2.85 -18.27 -4.15
C GLU A 175 3.28 -17.01 -4.91
N ILE A 176 3.50 -15.89 -4.20
CA ILE A 176 4.04 -14.66 -4.81
C ILE A 176 5.33 -14.94 -5.60
N LEU A 177 6.32 -15.58 -4.95
CA LEU A 177 7.62 -15.86 -5.56
C LEU A 177 7.49 -16.85 -6.73
N ARG A 178 6.64 -17.87 -6.62
CA ARG A 178 6.36 -18.82 -7.70
C ARG A 178 5.81 -18.09 -8.94
N ARG A 179 4.79 -17.25 -8.76
CA ARG A 179 4.13 -16.53 -9.86
C ARG A 179 5.06 -15.54 -10.55
N ILE A 180 5.95 -14.89 -9.80
CA ILE A 180 6.99 -14.02 -10.37
C ILE A 180 7.99 -14.83 -11.18
N ARG A 181 8.48 -15.97 -10.67
CA ARG A 181 9.45 -16.84 -11.38
C ARG A 181 8.89 -17.45 -12.67
N GLU A 182 7.59 -17.69 -12.73
CA GLU A 182 6.89 -18.18 -13.94
C GLU A 182 6.83 -17.14 -15.06
N ARG A 183 7.14 -15.87 -14.75
CA ARG A 183 7.10 -14.76 -15.70
C ARG A 183 8.52 -14.38 -16.12
N ARG A 184 8.68 -14.03 -17.39
CA ARG A 184 9.93 -13.50 -17.95
C ARG A 184 9.98 -11.99 -17.76
N ILE A 185 10.07 -11.55 -16.50
CA ILE A 185 10.15 -10.13 -16.15
C ILE A 185 11.61 -9.67 -16.33
N PRO A 186 11.88 -8.55 -17.03
CA PRO A 186 13.21 -7.98 -17.12
C PRO A 186 13.86 -7.77 -15.75
N GLY A 187 15.18 -7.88 -15.70
CA GLY A 187 15.95 -7.80 -14.46
C GLY A 187 15.69 -6.50 -13.70
N ASP A 188 15.65 -5.39 -14.42
CA ASP A 188 15.54 -4.00 -13.97
C ASP A 188 14.08 -3.49 -13.87
N ALA A 189 13.09 -4.32 -14.20
CA ALA A 189 11.69 -3.88 -14.17
C ALA A 189 11.21 -3.61 -12.73
N ALA A 190 10.64 -2.42 -12.51
CA ALA A 190 9.99 -2.09 -11.24
C ALA A 190 8.80 -3.01 -10.99
N LEU A 191 8.70 -3.57 -9.78
CA LEU A 191 7.58 -4.40 -9.35
C LEU A 191 6.73 -3.64 -8.34
N LEU A 192 5.43 -3.52 -8.62
CA LEU A 192 4.47 -2.96 -7.68
C LEU A 192 3.53 -4.05 -7.17
N PHE A 193 3.70 -4.41 -5.90
CA PHE A 193 2.84 -5.31 -5.16
C PHE A 193 1.64 -4.53 -4.64
N THR A 194 0.51 -4.73 -5.30
CA THR A 194 -0.69 -3.91 -5.09
C THR A 194 -1.50 -4.38 -3.88
N GLY A 195 -2.02 -3.41 -3.14
CA GLY A 195 -2.89 -3.64 -1.99
C GLY A 195 -2.16 -3.66 -0.67
N THR A 196 -2.93 -3.39 0.38
CA THR A 196 -2.45 -3.32 1.77
C THR A 196 -2.75 -4.60 2.56
N GLY A 197 -3.48 -5.54 1.95
CA GLY A 197 -3.90 -6.81 2.55
C GLY A 197 -2.97 -8.00 2.26
N MET A 198 -2.29 -7.99 1.11
CA MET A 198 -1.34 -9.03 0.73
C MET A 198 -0.05 -8.85 1.52
N GLY A 199 0.41 -9.90 2.22
CA GLY A 199 1.68 -9.89 2.95
C GLY A 199 2.86 -9.87 1.99
N THR A 200 3.55 -8.73 1.89
CA THR A 200 4.59 -8.49 0.87
C THR A 200 6.01 -8.52 1.42
N LEU A 201 6.24 -8.15 2.69
CA LEU A 201 7.61 -7.87 3.17
C LEU A 201 8.58 -9.05 3.04
N ALA A 202 8.12 -10.28 3.28
CA ALA A 202 8.97 -11.47 3.14
C ALA A 202 9.34 -11.75 1.67
N ALA A 203 8.39 -11.62 0.74
CA ALA A 203 8.64 -11.76 -0.69
C ALA A 203 9.58 -10.67 -1.20
N LEU A 204 9.35 -9.42 -0.80
CA LEU A 204 10.22 -8.28 -1.14
C LEU A 204 11.63 -8.48 -0.61
N THR A 205 11.79 -8.97 0.62
CA THR A 205 13.10 -9.24 1.22
C THR A 205 13.86 -10.32 0.45
N GLU A 206 13.18 -11.38 0.01
CA GLU A 206 13.80 -12.43 -0.80
C GLU A 206 14.19 -11.93 -2.20
N LEU A 207 13.35 -11.10 -2.82
CA LEU A 207 13.67 -10.48 -4.11
C LEU A 207 14.83 -9.48 -4.00
N ALA A 208 14.90 -8.71 -2.91
CA ALA A 208 15.96 -7.71 -2.67
C ALA A 208 17.35 -8.33 -2.43
N ARG A 209 17.41 -9.62 -2.07
CA ARG A 209 18.66 -10.39 -1.94
C ARG A 209 19.21 -10.86 -3.29
N GLN A 210 18.40 -10.84 -4.33
CA GLN A 210 18.86 -11.19 -5.67
C GLN A 210 19.79 -10.07 -6.16
N ASP A 211 20.86 -10.46 -6.86
CA ASP A 211 21.82 -9.51 -7.43
C ASP A 211 21.25 -8.87 -8.69
N THR A 212 20.12 -8.17 -8.55
CA THR A 212 19.41 -7.54 -9.64
C THR A 212 18.84 -6.20 -9.18
N PRO A 213 19.22 -5.09 -9.83
CA PRO A 213 18.82 -3.76 -9.42
C PRO A 213 17.39 -3.47 -9.91
N ARG A 214 16.38 -3.88 -9.13
CA ARG A 214 14.97 -3.64 -9.47
C ARG A 214 14.26 -2.86 -8.37
N PRO A 215 13.53 -1.79 -8.72
CA PRO A 215 12.65 -1.13 -7.77
C PRO A 215 11.57 -2.09 -7.27
N LEU A 216 11.47 -2.25 -5.96
CA LEU A 216 10.51 -3.11 -5.29
C LEU A 216 9.56 -2.26 -4.45
N LEU A 217 8.30 -2.17 -4.88
CA LEU A 217 7.30 -1.30 -4.27
C LEU A 217 6.14 -2.14 -3.72
N SER A 218 5.62 -1.78 -2.55
CA SER A 218 4.30 -2.23 -2.09
C SER A 218 3.51 -1.06 -1.51
N SER A 219 2.19 -1.23 -1.40
CA SER A 219 1.32 -0.18 -0.86
C SER A 219 1.72 0.22 0.57
N ASN A 220 2.00 -0.77 1.44
CA ASN A 220 2.41 -0.51 2.82
C ASN A 220 3.84 0.07 2.90
N LEU A 221 4.78 -0.44 2.08
CA LEU A 221 6.16 0.04 2.03
C LEU A 221 6.23 1.51 1.58
N ALA A 222 5.55 1.86 0.49
CA ALA A 222 5.52 3.24 -0.02
C ALA A 222 4.82 4.19 0.97
N SER A 223 3.76 3.72 1.63
CA SER A 223 3.07 4.51 2.66
C SER A 223 3.95 4.79 3.88
N ALA A 224 4.71 3.80 4.35
CA ALA A 224 5.67 3.98 5.45
C ALA A 224 6.81 4.93 5.06
N TRP A 225 7.29 4.85 3.80
CA TRP A 225 8.30 5.77 3.26
C TRP A 225 7.78 7.21 3.25
N TRP A 226 6.56 7.42 2.75
CA TRP A 226 5.94 8.74 2.73
C TRP A 226 5.76 9.29 4.16
N ALA A 227 5.26 8.46 5.08
CA ALA A 227 5.02 8.84 6.46
C ALA A 227 6.31 9.29 7.15
N ARG A 228 7.43 8.57 6.96
CA ARG A 228 8.73 8.97 7.53
C ARG A 228 9.21 10.32 6.99
N ARG A 229 9.08 10.55 5.68
CA ARG A 229 9.54 11.81 5.07
C ARG A 229 8.71 13.01 5.51
N VAL A 230 7.40 12.85 5.67
CA VAL A 230 6.53 13.97 6.04
C VAL A 230 6.67 14.38 7.50
N VAL A 231 6.97 13.44 8.41
CA VAL A 231 7.21 13.77 9.84
C VAL A 231 8.63 14.27 10.12
N GLY A 232 9.56 14.12 9.17
CA GLY A 232 10.92 14.64 9.27
C GLY A 232 11.90 13.68 9.97
N GLU A 233 12.72 14.18 10.89
CA GLU A 233 13.74 13.38 11.55
C GLU A 233 13.13 12.28 12.43
N VAL A 234 13.32 11.02 12.00
CA VAL A 234 12.85 9.85 12.73
C VAL A 234 14.04 9.14 13.38
N THR A 235 14.06 9.08 14.71
CA THR A 235 15.08 8.34 15.46
C THR A 235 14.77 6.84 15.47
N GLY A 236 15.58 6.02 14.81
CA GLY A 236 15.45 4.55 14.85
C GLY A 236 15.93 3.88 13.58
N ALA A 237 16.36 2.62 13.71
CA ALA A 237 16.75 1.82 12.55
C ALA A 237 15.52 1.54 11.68
N ALA A 238 15.53 2.05 10.45
CA ALA A 238 14.50 1.72 9.46
C ALA A 238 14.68 0.29 8.94
N HIS A 239 13.56 -0.35 8.60
CA HIS A 239 13.57 -1.65 7.95
C HIS A 239 14.44 -1.62 6.68
N PRO A 240 15.23 -2.68 6.36
CA PRO A 240 16.12 -2.66 5.19
C PRO A 240 15.45 -2.30 3.87
N LEU A 241 14.22 -2.78 3.62
CA LEU A 241 13.46 -2.40 2.43
C LEU A 241 13.14 -0.91 2.37
N LEU A 242 12.88 -0.30 3.52
CA LEU A 242 12.55 1.12 3.62
C LEU A 242 13.78 1.99 3.34
N ARG A 243 14.93 1.60 3.89
CA ARG A 243 16.22 2.25 3.60
C ARG A 243 16.58 2.21 2.13
N ARG A 244 16.33 1.09 1.43
CA ARG A 244 16.57 1.00 -0.03
C ARG A 244 15.79 2.06 -0.81
N LEU A 245 14.53 2.33 -0.43
CA LEU A 245 13.76 3.41 -1.04
C LEU A 245 14.28 4.80 -0.67
N GLU A 246 14.76 5.00 0.56
CA GLU A 246 15.33 6.28 1.01
C GLU A 246 16.69 6.58 0.35
N GLU A 247 17.51 5.56 0.10
CA GLU A 247 18.84 5.66 -0.51
C GLU A 247 18.78 5.74 -2.05
N GLY A 248 17.60 5.60 -2.66
CA GLY A 248 17.44 5.53 -4.12
C GLY A 248 18.07 4.27 -4.75
N THR A 249 18.37 3.26 -3.94
CA THR A 249 19.04 2.02 -4.36
C THR A 249 18.00 0.96 -4.76
N ALA A 250 17.66 0.95 -6.05
CA ALA A 250 16.93 -0.15 -6.69
C ALA A 250 17.80 -1.41 -6.76
#